data_AF-A0A1Q5PI96-F1
#
_entry.id   AF-A0A1Q5PI96-F1
#
_cell.length_a   1.000
_cell.length_b   1.000
_cell.length_c   1.000
_cell.angle_alpha   90.00
_cell.angle_beta   90.00
_cell.angle_gamma   90.00
#
_symmetry.space_group_name_H-M   'P 1'
#
loop_
_entity.id
_entity.type
_entity.pdbx_description
1 polymer ?
#
loop_
_entity_poly.entity_id
_entity_poly.type
_entity_poly.pdbx_seq_one_letter_code
_entity_poly.pdbx_strand_id
1 'polypeptide(L)'
;MSCDKTEETEVDPLAATQSKNFGTDPSSCEIIEFDEYSPTEASRGAITTVYSQNTPVRVAAHYRLSNGGYAEQNTALLFDTSAPDRKNQQFRTPSPAAMRPMGQVLSVGSSNGKTTSLYTKGSRIEMDFSAMGSINLKGLHVLDISEEEAGSRLELLDKDGNLLKTMELPVTGAYGATRLRVDTPGVVKLRVVFGNESSRSGGGAIDVIEFCREEI
;
A
#
# COMPACT_ATOMS: atom_id res chain seq x y z
N MET A 1 41.51 23.27 -37.66
CA MET A 1 40.38 23.98 -37.05
C MET A 1 39.53 22.95 -36.36
N SER A 2 39.42 23.08 -35.04
CA SER A 2 38.66 22.21 -34.14
C SER A 2 37.15 22.44 -34.34
N CYS A 3 36.37 21.38 -34.18
CA CYS A 3 34.98 21.46 -33.70
C CYS A 3 34.72 20.22 -32.83
N ASP A 4 34.90 20.42 -31.52
CA ASP A 4 34.44 19.55 -30.45
C ASP A 4 32.95 19.19 -30.63
N LYS A 5 32.62 17.92 -30.47
CA LYS A 5 31.25 17.50 -30.18
C LYS A 5 31.13 17.34 -28.67
N THR A 6 30.43 18.29 -28.08
CA THR A 6 29.99 18.33 -26.69
C THR A 6 29.24 17.05 -26.34
N GLU A 7 29.66 16.41 -25.25
CA GLU A 7 28.95 15.32 -24.59
C GLU A 7 27.59 15.83 -24.08
N GLU A 8 26.52 15.13 -24.45
CA GLU A 8 25.20 15.39 -23.86
C GLU A 8 25.06 14.59 -22.56
N THR A 9 24.77 15.37 -21.53
CA THR A 9 24.61 15.05 -20.12
C THR A 9 23.65 13.89 -19.85
N GLU A 10 24.11 13.01 -18.97
CA GLU A 10 23.38 11.94 -18.30
C GLU A 10 22.10 12.48 -17.63
N VAL A 11 20.93 11.99 -18.06
CA VAL A 11 19.65 12.30 -17.41
C VAL A 11 19.37 11.28 -16.30
N ASP A 12 19.28 11.82 -15.09
CA ASP A 12 19.04 11.16 -13.79
C ASP A 12 17.73 10.34 -13.80
N PRO A 13 17.76 9.01 -13.58
CA PRO A 13 16.55 8.17 -13.59
C PRO A 13 15.89 8.13 -12.21
N LEU A 14 15.54 9.29 -11.66
CA LEU A 14 14.66 9.42 -10.49
C LEU A 14 13.30 10.05 -10.82
N ALA A 15 12.97 10.18 -12.11
CA ALA A 15 11.64 10.58 -12.54
C ALA A 15 10.63 9.45 -12.29
N ALA A 16 10.05 9.42 -11.10
CA ALA A 16 8.74 8.82 -10.88
C ALA A 16 7.74 9.57 -11.78
N THR A 17 7.30 8.91 -12.84
CA THR A 17 6.33 9.46 -13.78
C THR A 17 5.01 9.67 -13.05
N GLN A 18 4.64 10.93 -12.82
CA GLN A 18 3.33 11.33 -12.33
C GLN A 18 2.24 10.97 -13.35
N SER A 19 1.13 10.38 -12.90
CA SER A 19 -0.17 10.47 -13.58
C SER A 19 -1.14 11.35 -12.78
N LYS A 20 -1.98 12.05 -13.54
CA LYS A 20 -2.69 13.31 -13.25
C LYS A 20 -3.93 13.21 -12.34
N ASN A 21 -4.07 14.27 -11.53
CA ASN A 21 -5.28 15.08 -11.23
C ASN A 21 -6.44 14.47 -10.44
N PHE A 22 -6.36 14.57 -9.11
CA PHE A 22 -7.53 14.72 -8.23
C PHE A 22 -7.82 16.21 -7.98
N GLY A 23 -9.11 16.55 -7.88
CA GLY A 23 -9.66 17.91 -7.98
C GLY A 23 -9.02 18.96 -7.05
N THR A 24 -9.03 20.22 -7.50
CA THR A 24 -8.43 21.39 -6.82
C THR A 24 -9.18 21.86 -5.57
N ASP A 25 -10.02 21.01 -4.97
CA ASP A 25 -10.84 21.37 -3.81
C ASP A 25 -10.34 20.62 -2.56
N PRO A 26 -9.72 21.32 -1.58
CA PRO A 26 -9.28 20.72 -0.33
C PRO A 26 -10.44 20.21 0.55
N SER A 27 -11.69 20.54 0.22
CA SER A 27 -12.89 19.98 0.88
C SER A 27 -13.37 18.66 0.26
N SER A 28 -12.80 18.24 -0.88
CA SER A 28 -13.16 16.98 -1.54
C SER A 28 -12.31 15.83 -1.01
N CYS A 29 -12.95 14.70 -0.71
CA CYS A 29 -12.23 13.50 -0.31
C CYS A 29 -11.44 12.94 -1.50
N GLU A 30 -10.20 12.58 -1.23
CA GLU A 30 -9.23 12.02 -2.16
C GLU A 30 -9.22 10.49 -2.08
N ILE A 31 -8.79 9.87 -3.18
CA ILE A 31 -8.60 8.43 -3.27
C ILE A 31 -7.18 8.17 -3.75
N ILE A 32 -6.45 7.33 -3.03
CA ILE A 32 -5.22 6.71 -3.54
C ILE A 32 -5.60 5.33 -4.06
N GLU A 33 -5.51 5.15 -5.37
CA GLU A 33 -5.61 3.85 -6.04
C GLU A 33 -4.24 3.43 -6.56
N PHE A 34 -3.89 2.16 -6.42
CA PHE A 34 -2.58 1.67 -6.84
C PHE A 34 -2.50 1.35 -8.34
N ASP A 35 -3.65 1.19 -9.01
CA ASP A 35 -3.76 1.00 -10.47
C ASP A 35 -3.14 2.14 -11.29
N GLU A 36 -3.08 3.34 -10.72
CA GLU A 36 -2.50 4.51 -11.37
C GLU A 36 -0.96 4.51 -11.34
N TYR A 37 -0.36 3.66 -10.51
CA TYR A 37 1.08 3.58 -10.36
C TYR A 37 1.66 2.60 -11.38
N SER A 38 2.57 3.09 -12.20
CA SER A 38 3.36 2.24 -13.11
C SER A 38 4.77 2.09 -12.54
N PRO A 39 5.06 1.02 -11.78
CA PRO A 39 6.41 0.78 -11.31
C PRO A 39 7.37 0.64 -12.50
N THR A 40 8.57 1.19 -12.37
CA THR A 40 9.61 1.00 -13.39
C THR A 40 10.12 -0.44 -13.35
N GLU A 41 10.67 -0.94 -14.46
CA GLU A 41 11.31 -2.27 -14.47
C GLU A 41 12.43 -2.39 -13.42
N ALA A 42 13.05 -1.25 -13.07
CA ALA A 42 14.07 -1.16 -12.02
C ALA A 42 13.47 -1.34 -10.61
N SER A 43 12.27 -0.82 -10.34
CA SER A 43 11.61 -0.97 -9.05
C SER A 43 10.94 -2.33 -8.88
N ARG A 44 10.60 -3.03 -9.98
CA ARG A 44 9.92 -4.35 -9.94
C ARG A 44 8.70 -4.35 -9.02
N GLY A 45 7.89 -3.30 -9.09
CA GLY A 45 6.72 -3.15 -8.22
C GLY A 45 7.02 -2.57 -6.83
N ALA A 46 8.28 -2.39 -6.44
CA ALA A 46 8.63 -1.75 -5.19
C ALA A 46 8.12 -0.30 -5.13
N ILE A 47 7.47 0.04 -4.02
CA ILE A 47 6.98 1.38 -3.75
C ILE A 47 7.34 1.81 -2.33
N THR A 48 7.81 3.04 -2.20
CA THR A 48 8.15 3.67 -0.91
C THR A 48 7.43 4.99 -0.69
N THR A 49 6.79 5.53 -1.73
CA THR A 49 6.05 6.79 -1.68
C THR A 49 4.98 6.77 -2.77
N VAL A 50 3.76 7.16 -2.40
CA VAL A 50 2.67 7.52 -3.30
C VAL A 50 2.42 9.02 -3.19
N TYR A 51 1.73 9.61 -4.14
CA TYR A 51 1.39 11.04 -4.12
C TYR A 51 -0.12 11.23 -4.21
N SER A 52 -0.66 12.17 -3.44
CA SER A 52 -2.00 12.70 -3.65
C SER A 52 -1.94 14.23 -3.70
N GLN A 53 -2.44 14.81 -4.80
CA GLN A 53 -2.29 16.23 -5.15
C GLN A 53 -0.87 16.77 -4.91
N ASN A 54 0.15 16.11 -5.47
CA ASN A 54 1.58 16.45 -5.29
C ASN A 54 2.10 16.39 -3.84
N THR A 55 1.32 15.92 -2.89
CA THR A 55 1.76 15.72 -1.50
C THR A 55 2.18 14.26 -1.31
N PRO A 56 3.42 13.99 -0.86
CA PRO A 56 3.90 12.62 -0.71
C PRO A 56 3.26 11.93 0.50
N VAL A 57 2.85 10.68 0.32
CA VAL A 57 2.49 9.76 1.39
C VAL A 57 3.52 8.64 1.39
N ARG A 58 4.29 8.51 2.48
CA ARG A 58 5.33 7.49 2.55
C ARG A 58 4.71 6.14 2.82
N VAL A 59 5.24 5.11 2.17
CA VAL A 59 4.80 3.72 2.31
C VAL A 59 5.97 2.92 2.87
N ALA A 60 5.73 2.22 3.97
CA ALA A 60 6.67 1.26 4.53
C ALA A 60 5.99 -0.10 4.66
N ALA A 61 6.72 -1.17 4.38
CA ALA A 61 6.27 -2.52 4.65
C ALA A 61 7.26 -3.21 5.58
N HIS A 62 6.77 -4.19 6.34
CA HIS A 62 7.59 -4.98 7.23
C HIS A 62 7.07 -6.41 7.26
N TYR A 63 7.96 -7.39 7.08
CA TYR A 63 7.63 -8.79 7.32
C TYR A 63 7.85 -9.15 8.80
N ARG A 64 7.09 -10.12 9.30
CA ARG A 64 7.22 -10.62 10.65
C ARG A 64 8.43 -11.56 10.78
N LEU A 65 9.21 -11.37 11.83
CA LEU A 65 10.34 -12.20 12.20
C LEU A 65 9.87 -13.41 13.02
N SER A 66 10.70 -14.45 13.10
CA SER A 66 10.37 -15.67 13.86
C SER A 66 10.17 -15.44 15.36
N ASN A 67 10.68 -14.33 15.90
CA ASN A 67 10.51 -13.89 17.29
C ASN A 67 9.25 -13.05 17.54
N GLY A 68 8.37 -12.90 16.54
CA GLY A 68 7.14 -12.09 16.63
C GLY A 68 7.34 -10.59 16.37
N GLY A 69 8.59 -10.12 16.34
CA GLY A 69 8.90 -8.75 15.93
C GLY A 69 8.71 -8.53 14.43
N TYR A 70 8.88 -7.29 13.98
CA TYR A 70 8.85 -6.93 12.56
C TYR A 70 10.25 -6.47 12.11
N ALA A 71 10.64 -6.81 10.89
CA ALA A 71 11.87 -6.30 10.31
C ALA A 71 11.82 -4.76 10.21
N GLU A 72 12.93 -4.07 10.47
CA GLU A 72 12.96 -2.60 10.44
C GLU A 72 12.68 -2.01 9.05
N GLN A 73 13.05 -2.75 8.01
CA GLN A 73 12.83 -2.35 6.62
C GLN A 73 12.42 -3.56 5.79
N ASN A 74 11.39 -3.37 4.97
CA ASN A 74 11.04 -4.27 3.89
C ASN A 74 10.44 -3.48 2.72
N THR A 75 10.33 -4.15 1.58
CA THR A 75 9.76 -3.57 0.36
C THR A 75 8.24 -3.74 0.34
N ALA A 76 7.51 -2.62 0.22
CA ALA A 76 6.11 -2.66 -0.16
C ALA A 76 6.04 -2.90 -1.69
N LEU A 77 5.18 -3.80 -2.13
CA LEU A 77 5.09 -4.23 -3.52
C LEU A 77 3.70 -3.95 -4.08
N LEU A 78 3.67 -3.38 -5.27
CA LEU A 78 2.53 -3.38 -6.15
C LEU A 78 2.45 -4.74 -6.83
N PHE A 79 1.39 -5.47 -6.52
CA PHE A 79 1.12 -6.79 -7.07
C PHE A 79 -0.04 -6.70 -8.06
N ASP A 80 0.20 -7.08 -9.31
CA ASP A 80 -0.83 -7.12 -10.36
C ASP A 80 -1.64 -8.40 -10.27
N THR A 81 -2.87 -8.29 -9.75
CA THR A 81 -3.80 -9.41 -9.63
C THR A 81 -4.44 -9.81 -10.97
N SER A 82 -4.31 -8.99 -12.02
CA SER A 82 -4.78 -9.33 -13.38
C SER A 82 -3.80 -10.26 -14.11
N ALA A 83 -2.51 -10.16 -13.78
CA ALA A 83 -1.42 -10.92 -14.38
C ALA A 83 -0.49 -11.53 -13.31
N PRO A 84 -0.99 -12.44 -12.45
CA PRO A 84 -0.20 -13.00 -11.37
C PRO A 84 0.99 -13.82 -11.87
N ASP A 85 2.09 -13.79 -11.11
CA ASP A 85 3.27 -14.58 -11.42
C ASP A 85 3.03 -16.11 -11.23
N ARG A 86 3.97 -16.92 -11.70
CA ARG A 86 3.85 -18.40 -11.64
C ARG A 86 3.66 -18.96 -10.22
N LYS A 87 4.16 -18.28 -9.19
CA LYS A 87 4.04 -18.71 -7.79
C LYS A 87 2.73 -18.23 -7.16
N ASN A 88 2.17 -17.14 -7.67
CA ASN A 88 0.97 -16.49 -7.16
C ASN A 88 -0.21 -16.62 -8.12
N GLN A 89 -0.23 -17.62 -9.02
CA GLN A 89 -1.26 -17.77 -10.07
C GLN A 89 -2.70 -17.80 -9.55
N GLN A 90 -2.87 -18.15 -8.29
CA GLN A 90 -4.16 -18.21 -7.62
C GLN A 90 -4.61 -16.82 -7.13
N PHE A 91 -3.68 -15.89 -6.92
CA PHE A 91 -3.90 -14.48 -6.56
C PHE A 91 -4.38 -13.69 -7.78
N ARG A 92 -5.53 -14.12 -8.33
CA ARG A 92 -6.24 -13.39 -9.36
C ARG A 92 -7.29 -12.52 -8.72
N THR A 93 -7.56 -11.41 -9.36
CA THR A 93 -8.73 -10.60 -9.06
C THR A 93 -9.94 -11.52 -8.85
N PRO A 94 -10.67 -11.40 -7.73
CA PRO A 94 -11.80 -12.27 -7.47
C PRO A 94 -12.80 -12.22 -8.64
N SER A 95 -13.55 -13.32 -8.77
CA SER A 95 -14.74 -13.50 -9.62
C SER A 95 -15.40 -12.17 -10.03
N PRO A 96 -15.95 -12.01 -11.26
CA PRO A 96 -16.65 -10.80 -11.73
C PRO A 96 -17.74 -10.24 -10.79
N ALA A 97 -18.14 -10.98 -9.75
CA ALA A 97 -19.00 -10.54 -8.65
C ALA A 97 -18.29 -9.69 -7.57
N ALA A 98 -16.96 -9.60 -7.57
CA ALA A 98 -16.21 -8.71 -6.70
C ALA A 98 -16.23 -7.28 -7.25
N MET A 99 -16.21 -6.31 -6.33
CA MET A 99 -16.62 -4.91 -6.51
C MET A 99 -15.95 -4.15 -7.68
N ARG A 100 -14.86 -4.66 -8.25
CA ARG A 100 -14.17 -4.15 -9.45
C ARG A 100 -13.04 -5.12 -9.81
N PRO A 101 -12.63 -5.22 -11.09
CA PRO A 101 -11.34 -5.78 -11.42
C PRO A 101 -10.22 -4.95 -10.76
N MET A 102 -9.65 -5.43 -9.65
CA MET A 102 -8.50 -4.82 -8.99
C MET A 102 -7.28 -5.15 -9.86
N GLY A 103 -6.55 -4.15 -10.38
CA GLY A 103 -5.32 -4.42 -11.12
C GLY A 103 -4.17 -4.61 -10.13
N GLN A 104 -3.50 -3.52 -9.79
CA GLN A 104 -2.42 -3.43 -8.83
C GLN A 104 -2.95 -3.21 -7.40
N VAL A 105 -2.45 -4.01 -6.47
CA VAL A 105 -2.75 -3.90 -5.04
C VAL A 105 -1.45 -3.80 -4.25
N LEU A 106 -1.49 -3.13 -3.10
CA LEU A 106 -0.32 -2.98 -2.24
C LEU A 106 -0.21 -4.16 -1.26
N SER A 107 0.91 -4.88 -1.33
CA SER A 107 1.22 -6.00 -0.44
C SER A 107 2.68 -5.93 0.04
N VAL A 108 3.12 -6.93 0.79
CA VAL A 108 4.45 -7.01 1.39
C VAL A 108 5.32 -8.03 0.64
N GLY A 109 6.51 -7.62 0.21
CA GLY A 109 7.44 -8.51 -0.48
C GLY A 109 8.20 -9.46 0.45
N SER A 110 8.59 -10.63 -0.07
CA SER A 110 9.28 -11.65 0.72
C SER A 110 10.76 -11.41 0.97
N SER A 111 11.33 -10.38 0.34
CA SER A 111 12.72 -9.98 0.51
C SER A 111 12.91 -8.54 0.02
N ASN A 112 13.96 -7.88 0.52
CA ASN A 112 14.54 -6.67 -0.12
C ASN A 112 15.21 -6.99 -1.47
N GLY A 113 15.14 -8.24 -1.91
CA GLY A 113 15.69 -8.74 -3.17
C GLY A 113 14.77 -8.47 -4.35
N LYS A 114 15.34 -8.61 -5.54
CA LYS A 114 14.74 -8.23 -6.82
C LYS A 114 13.54 -9.12 -7.25
N THR A 115 12.87 -9.87 -6.37
CA THR A 115 11.79 -10.79 -6.76
C THR A 115 10.46 -10.35 -6.16
N THR A 116 9.43 -10.25 -7.01
CA THR A 116 8.04 -9.84 -6.71
C THR A 116 7.24 -10.86 -5.89
N SER A 117 7.89 -11.73 -5.13
CA SER A 117 7.17 -12.74 -4.37
C SER A 117 6.53 -12.14 -3.13
N LEU A 118 5.23 -12.39 -2.97
CA LEU A 118 4.45 -12.01 -1.80
C LEU A 118 4.97 -12.70 -0.53
N TYR A 119 4.93 -11.99 0.60
CA TYR A 119 5.23 -12.53 1.92
C TYR A 119 3.96 -12.96 2.63
N THR A 120 3.85 -14.23 2.99
CA THR A 120 2.61 -14.80 3.53
C THR A 120 2.67 -15.17 5.00
N LYS A 121 3.75 -14.81 5.72
CA LYS A 121 4.01 -15.29 7.09
C LYS A 121 3.82 -14.24 8.19
N GLY A 122 2.89 -13.31 7.98
CA GLY A 122 2.65 -12.19 8.89
C GLY A 122 3.38 -10.95 8.41
N SER A 123 2.63 -9.88 8.18
CA SER A 123 3.22 -8.66 7.62
C SER A 123 2.47 -7.43 8.11
N ARG A 124 3.07 -6.26 7.90
CA ARG A 124 2.38 -4.98 8.11
C ARG A 124 2.78 -3.99 7.04
N ILE A 125 1.84 -3.11 6.72
CA ILE A 125 2.03 -1.95 5.85
C ILE A 125 1.73 -0.70 6.68
N GLU A 126 2.60 0.29 6.59
CA GLU A 126 2.39 1.63 7.15
C GLU A 126 2.31 2.65 6.01
N MET A 127 1.33 3.54 6.09
CA MET A 127 1.20 4.73 5.25
C MET A 127 1.25 5.98 6.13
N ASP A 128 2.15 6.90 5.82
CA ASP A 128 2.42 8.12 6.57
C ASP A 128 1.98 9.34 5.77
N PHE A 129 0.93 10.00 6.27
CA PHE A 129 0.27 11.18 5.71
C PHE A 129 0.79 12.48 6.33
N SER A 130 1.84 12.46 7.15
CA SER A 130 2.34 13.64 7.87
C SER A 130 2.64 14.84 6.98
N ALA A 131 3.00 14.64 5.72
CA ALA A 131 3.20 15.74 4.76
C ALA A 131 1.90 16.50 4.42
N MET A 132 0.73 15.90 4.65
CA MET A 132 -0.60 16.50 4.54
C MET A 132 -1.11 17.08 5.86
N GLY A 133 -0.37 16.90 6.97
CA GLY A 133 -0.90 17.12 8.32
C GLY A 133 -1.67 15.89 8.81
N SER A 134 -2.87 16.10 9.33
CA SER A 134 -3.83 15.04 9.63
C SER A 134 -4.91 14.93 8.56
N ILE A 135 -5.41 13.71 8.37
CA ILE A 135 -6.50 13.40 7.46
C ILE A 135 -7.67 12.78 8.23
N ASN A 136 -8.87 12.88 7.65
CA ASN A 136 -9.99 12.05 8.03
C ASN A 136 -10.07 10.82 7.12
N LEU A 137 -9.74 9.64 7.66
CA LEU A 137 -9.82 8.39 6.93
C LEU A 137 -11.28 7.92 6.79
N LYS A 138 -11.74 7.73 5.55
CA LYS A 138 -13.10 7.30 5.19
C LYS A 138 -13.21 5.83 4.82
N GLY A 139 -12.14 5.22 4.36
CA GLY A 139 -12.14 3.79 4.12
C GLY A 139 -10.90 3.28 3.40
N LEU A 140 -10.84 1.96 3.32
CA LEU A 140 -9.88 1.26 2.47
C LEU A 140 -10.47 -0.05 1.95
N HIS A 141 -9.91 -0.58 0.87
CA HIS A 141 -10.13 -1.96 0.47
C HIS A 141 -9.07 -2.86 1.10
N VAL A 142 -9.52 -4.01 1.60
CA VAL A 142 -8.65 -5.07 2.10
C VAL A 142 -8.94 -6.35 1.35
N LEU A 143 -7.88 -7.12 1.08
CA LEU A 143 -7.92 -8.28 0.22
C LEU A 143 -7.15 -9.45 0.82
N ASP A 144 -7.55 -10.65 0.39
CA ASP A 144 -6.89 -11.93 0.68
C ASP A 144 -6.60 -12.13 2.17
N ILE A 145 -7.65 -11.94 2.99
CA ILE A 145 -7.61 -12.27 4.41
C ILE A 145 -8.29 -13.62 4.57
N SER A 146 -7.48 -14.68 4.65
CA SER A 146 -7.94 -16.05 4.90
C SER A 146 -8.34 -16.27 6.36
N GLU A 147 -9.00 -17.39 6.66
CA GLU A 147 -9.37 -17.75 8.04
C GLU A 147 -8.14 -17.89 8.95
N GLU A 148 -7.01 -18.35 8.41
CA GLU A 148 -5.74 -18.44 9.14
C GLU A 148 -5.19 -17.06 9.51
N GLU A 149 -5.66 -16.00 8.87
CA GLU A 149 -5.24 -14.61 9.07
C GLU A 149 -6.26 -13.82 9.90
N ALA A 150 -7.23 -14.51 10.51
CA ALA A 150 -8.13 -13.91 11.49
C ALA A 150 -7.33 -13.20 12.60
N GLY A 151 -7.85 -12.04 13.05
CA GLY A 151 -7.13 -11.13 13.95
C GLY A 151 -6.20 -10.14 13.24
N SER A 152 -6.21 -10.11 11.90
CA SER A 152 -5.69 -8.98 11.13
C SER A 152 -6.39 -7.68 11.56
N ARG A 153 -5.69 -6.54 11.54
CA ARG A 153 -6.23 -5.29 12.06
C ARG A 153 -5.71 -4.05 11.33
N LEU A 154 -6.55 -3.02 11.31
CA LEU A 154 -6.23 -1.65 10.97
C LEU A 154 -5.95 -0.88 12.26
N GLU A 155 -4.82 -0.19 12.34
CA GLU A 155 -4.43 0.73 13.41
C GLU A 155 -4.30 2.14 12.81
N LEU A 156 -4.96 3.12 13.42
CA LEU A 156 -4.93 4.53 13.03
C LEU A 156 -4.22 5.30 14.12
N LEU A 157 -3.21 6.09 13.76
CA LEU A 157 -2.35 6.80 14.69
C LEU A 157 -2.31 8.30 14.40
N ASP A 158 -2.20 9.09 15.45
CA ASP A 158 -2.02 10.55 15.39
C ASP A 158 -0.56 10.95 15.10
N LYS A 159 -0.29 12.27 15.09
CA LYS A 159 1.03 12.85 14.86
C LYS A 159 2.09 12.45 15.90
N ASP A 160 1.66 12.13 17.11
CA ASP A 160 2.53 11.78 18.24
C ASP A 160 2.75 10.26 18.30
N GLY A 161 2.13 9.50 17.38
CA GLY A 161 2.18 8.05 17.32
C GLY A 161 1.22 7.37 18.31
N ASN A 162 0.27 8.10 18.90
CA ASN A 162 -0.74 7.50 19.74
C ASN A 162 -1.81 6.82 18.88
N LEU A 163 -2.31 5.70 19.37
CA LEU A 163 -3.38 4.96 18.72
C LEU A 163 -4.72 5.69 18.89
N LEU A 164 -5.30 6.15 17.78
CA LEU A 164 -6.63 6.75 17.72
C LEU A 164 -7.72 5.68 17.67
N LYS A 165 -7.51 4.65 16.85
CA LYS A 165 -8.50 3.59 16.62
C LYS A 165 -7.85 2.31 16.14
N THR A 166 -8.37 1.18 16.59
CA THR A 166 -8.09 -0.14 16.03
C THR A 166 -9.37 -0.80 15.56
N MET A 167 -9.32 -1.43 14.39
CA MET A 167 -10.44 -2.18 13.82
C MET A 167 -9.93 -3.53 13.32
N GLU A 168 -10.63 -4.62 13.67
CA GLU A 168 -10.34 -5.92 13.08
C GLU A 168 -10.74 -5.93 11.60
N LEU A 169 -9.92 -6.56 10.76
CA LEU A 169 -10.23 -6.75 9.36
C LEU A 169 -11.13 -7.98 9.21
N PRO A 170 -12.19 -7.90 8.39
CA PRO A 170 -13.01 -9.06 8.07
C PRO A 170 -12.19 -10.11 7.31
N VAL A 171 -12.44 -11.38 7.62
CA VAL A 171 -11.97 -12.50 6.80
C VAL A 171 -12.70 -12.42 5.45
N THR A 172 -11.95 -12.17 4.38
CA THR A 172 -12.49 -12.08 3.02
C THR A 172 -12.48 -13.42 2.31
N GLY A 173 -11.71 -14.39 2.82
CA GLY A 173 -11.42 -15.64 2.16
C GLY A 173 -10.33 -15.48 1.10
N ALA A 174 -9.87 -16.60 0.56
CA ALA A 174 -8.84 -16.60 -0.48
C ALA A 174 -9.30 -15.75 -1.67
N TYR A 175 -8.51 -14.75 -2.01
CA TYR A 175 -8.75 -13.78 -3.09
C TYR A 175 -9.99 -12.93 -2.90
N GLY A 176 -10.67 -13.00 -1.77
CA GLY A 176 -11.80 -12.15 -1.48
C GLY A 176 -11.35 -10.72 -1.21
N ALA A 177 -12.20 -9.76 -1.55
CA ALA A 177 -11.97 -8.35 -1.27
C ALA A 177 -13.20 -7.74 -0.61
N THR A 178 -12.98 -6.76 0.25
CA THR A 178 -14.07 -6.00 0.87
C THR A 178 -13.66 -4.57 1.17
N ARG A 179 -14.66 -3.69 1.17
CA ARG A 179 -14.48 -2.29 1.56
C ARG A 179 -14.71 -2.15 3.05
N LEU A 180 -13.68 -1.73 3.75
CA LEU A 180 -13.76 -1.29 5.12
C LEU A 180 -14.13 0.19 5.16
N ARG A 181 -15.34 0.49 5.62
CA ARG A 181 -15.76 1.87 5.89
C ARG A 181 -15.21 2.32 7.24
N VAL A 182 -14.56 3.47 7.23
CA VAL A 182 -13.97 4.13 8.39
C VAL A 182 -14.51 5.56 8.44
N ASP A 183 -14.46 6.19 9.60
CA ASP A 183 -14.65 7.63 9.73
C ASP A 183 -13.87 8.03 10.97
N THR A 184 -12.65 8.49 10.76
CA THR A 184 -11.72 8.77 11.86
C THR A 184 -10.87 9.97 11.49
N PRO A 185 -11.13 11.15 12.11
CA PRO A 185 -10.31 12.35 11.96
C PRO A 185 -8.98 12.23 12.73
N GLY A 186 -8.06 13.14 12.46
CA GLY A 186 -6.77 13.26 13.15
C GLY A 186 -5.72 12.23 12.74
N VAL A 187 -5.98 11.42 11.71
CA VAL A 187 -5.09 10.32 11.30
C VAL A 187 -3.88 10.89 10.58
N VAL A 188 -2.69 10.57 11.08
CA VAL A 188 -1.41 10.92 10.44
C VAL A 188 -0.72 9.68 9.91
N LYS A 189 -0.95 8.53 10.56
CA LYS A 189 -0.42 7.25 10.10
C LYS A 189 -1.51 6.18 10.11
N LEU A 190 -1.58 5.44 9.03
CA LEU A 190 -2.35 4.20 8.90
C LEU A 190 -1.38 3.03 8.97
N ARG A 191 -1.69 2.03 9.79
CA ARG A 191 -0.97 0.75 9.82
C ARG A 191 -1.96 -0.39 9.64
N VAL A 192 -1.68 -1.25 8.68
CA VAL A 192 -2.44 -2.48 8.45
C VAL A 192 -1.55 -3.65 8.84
N VAL A 193 -2.04 -4.49 9.75
CA VAL A 193 -1.34 -5.66 10.25
C VAL A 193 -2.08 -6.90 9.78
N PHE A 194 -1.38 -7.75 9.02
CA PHE A 194 -1.91 -9.00 8.48
C PHE A 194 -1.51 -10.18 9.37
N GLY A 195 -2.53 -10.92 9.80
CA GLY A 195 -2.45 -12.05 10.72
C GLY A 195 -2.25 -11.63 12.18
N ASN A 196 -2.80 -12.42 13.11
CA ASN A 196 -2.54 -12.26 14.55
C ASN A 196 -1.04 -12.43 14.86
N GLU A 197 -0.49 -11.69 15.82
CA GLU A 197 0.92 -11.74 16.24
C GLU A 197 1.43 -13.15 16.59
N SER A 198 0.55 -14.04 17.04
CA SER A 198 0.87 -15.44 17.34
C SER A 198 0.87 -16.37 16.13
N SER A 199 0.38 -15.93 14.97
CA SER A 199 0.30 -16.75 13.76
C SER A 199 1.50 -16.54 12.82
N ARG A 200 1.77 -17.53 11.96
CA ARG A 200 2.74 -17.41 10.85
C ARG A 200 2.03 -17.29 9.51
N SER A 201 0.92 -16.56 9.52
CA SER A 201 0.04 -16.24 8.40
C SER A 201 -0.10 -14.72 8.33
N GLY A 202 -0.29 -14.16 7.13
CA GLY A 202 -0.48 -12.71 6.94
C GLY A 202 0.23 -12.20 5.69
N GLY A 203 -0.38 -12.42 4.53
CA GLY A 203 0.04 -11.95 3.21
C GLY A 203 -1.01 -11.16 2.45
N GLY A 204 -2.04 -10.68 3.15
CA GLY A 204 -3.08 -9.85 2.57
C GLY A 204 -2.57 -8.60 1.85
N ALA A 205 -3.49 -7.92 1.19
CA ALA A 205 -3.20 -6.70 0.45
C ALA A 205 -4.21 -5.60 0.78
N ILE A 206 -3.84 -4.36 0.49
CA ILE A 206 -4.72 -3.21 0.54
C ILE A 206 -4.78 -2.49 -0.80
N ASP A 207 -5.91 -1.84 -1.05
CA ASP A 207 -6.12 -0.97 -2.20
C ASP A 207 -7.11 0.14 -1.84
N VAL A 208 -7.28 1.13 -2.73
CA VAL A 208 -8.28 2.20 -2.66
C VAL A 208 -8.38 2.82 -1.27
N ILE A 209 -7.45 3.72 -0.93
CA ILE A 209 -7.47 4.46 0.34
C ILE A 209 -8.25 5.75 0.13
N GLU A 210 -9.39 5.89 0.81
CA GLU A 210 -10.26 7.07 0.74
C GLU A 210 -10.10 7.91 2.01
N PHE A 211 -9.79 9.19 1.85
CA PHE A 211 -9.61 10.12 2.95
C PHE A 211 -9.95 11.55 2.53
N CYS A 212 -10.20 12.43 3.50
CA CYS A 212 -10.39 13.85 3.24
C CYS A 212 -9.33 14.63 4.03
N ARG A 213 -8.76 15.68 3.44
CA ARG A 213 -7.87 16.58 4.19
C ARG A 213 -8.67 17.32 5.25
N GLU A 214 -8.04 17.57 6.39
CA GLU A 214 -8.61 18.46 7.39
C GLU A 214 -8.27 19.90 6.99
N GLU A 215 -9.26 20.79 7.03
CA GLU A 215 -9.00 22.22 6.84
C GLU A 215 -8.12 22.71 8.00
N ILE A 216 -7.02 23.39 7.66
CA ILE A 216 -6.08 23.99 8.62
C ILE A 216 -6.66 25.30 9.17
#